data_AF-A0A964GKI9-F1
#
_entry.id   AF-A0A964GKI9-F1
#
_cell.length_a   1.000
_cell.length_b   1.000
_cell.length_c   1.000
_cell.angle_alpha   90.00
_cell.angle_beta   90.00
_cell.angle_gamma   90.00
#
_symmetry.space_group_name_H-M   'P 1'
#
loop_
_entity.id
_entity.type
_entity.pdbx_description
1 polymer ?
#
loop_
_entity_poly.entity_id
_entity_poly.type
_entity_poly.pdbx_seq_one_letter_code
_entity_poly.pdbx_strand_id
1 'polypeptide(L)' 'MPFISVRITRDGVTREQKAQVIKEITETMERVLHKDPLLTHIVIEEVDTDNWGYSGITTTEYRRQLSESKS' A
#
# COMPACT_ATOMS: atom_id res chain seq x y z
N MET A 1 3.07 14.95 -15.17
CA MET A 1 3.27 13.50 -15.29
C MET A 1 3.73 12.95 -13.95
N PRO A 2 2.79 12.66 -13.03
CA PRO A 2 3.12 12.09 -11.73
C PRO A 2 3.46 10.59 -11.81
N PHE A 3 4.38 10.16 -10.94
CA PHE A 3 4.63 8.76 -10.65
C PHE A 3 4.40 8.52 -9.15
N ILE A 4 3.62 7.49 -8.83
CA ILE A 4 3.30 7.11 -7.46
C ILE A 4 3.67 5.63 -7.28
N SER A 5 4.50 5.36 -6.28
CA SER A 5 4.79 4.00 -5.81
C SER A 5 4.05 3.76 -4.50
N VAL A 6 3.22 2.73 -4.49
CA VAL A 6 2.49 2.26 -3.32
C VAL A 6 3.11 0.94 -2.90
N ARG A 7 3.64 0.87 -1.69
CA ARG A 7 4.18 -0.36 -1.11
C ARG A 7 3.33 -0.74 0.09
N ILE A 8 2.79 -1.95 0.06
CA ILE A 8 1.90 -2.49 1.09
C ILE A 8 2.36 -3.89 1.47
N THR A 9 2.02 -4.34 2.67
CA THR A 9 2.27 -5.71 3.11
C THR A 9 1.34 -6.69 2.38
N ARG A 10 1.85 -7.88 2.06
CA ARG A 10 1.11 -8.95 1.39
C ARG A 10 0.14 -9.63 2.36
N ASP A 11 -1.04 -9.02 2.52
CA ASP A 11 -2.05 -9.45 3.50
C ASP A 11 -3.40 -9.80 2.87
N GLY A 12 -3.38 -10.45 1.71
CA GLY A 12 -4.61 -10.88 1.02
C GLY A 12 -5.35 -9.77 0.27
N VAL A 13 -4.64 -8.74 -0.17
CA VAL A 13 -5.22 -7.61 -0.91
C VAL A 13 -5.71 -8.08 -2.28
N THR A 14 -7.00 -7.87 -2.56
CA THR A 14 -7.62 -8.35 -3.80
C THR A 14 -7.29 -7.46 -5.00
N ARG A 15 -7.55 -7.98 -6.20
CA ARG A 15 -7.39 -7.22 -7.44
C ARG A 15 -8.31 -5.99 -7.48
N GLU A 16 -9.53 -6.15 -7.00
CA GLU A 16 -10.57 -5.11 -6.98
C GLU A 16 -10.15 -3.97 -6.03
N GLN A 17 -9.60 -4.31 -4.86
CA GLN A 17 -9.07 -3.33 -3.92
C GLN A 17 -7.91 -2.53 -4.53
N LYS A 18 -6.97 -3.20 -5.21
CA LYS A 18 -5.87 -2.53 -5.91
C LYS A 18 -6.38 -1.59 -7.01
N ALA A 19 -7.36 -2.03 -7.79
CA ALA A 19 -7.98 -1.20 -8.83
C ALA A 19 -8.64 0.05 -8.23
N GLN A 20 -9.35 -0.10 -7.10
CA GLN A 20 -9.95 1.03 -6.39
C GLN A 20 -8.88 2.02 -5.88
N VAL A 21 -7.79 1.53 -5.29
CA VAL A 21 -6.68 2.39 -4.83
C VAL A 21 -6.05 3.17 -5.98
N ILE A 22 -5.82 2.53 -7.13
CA ILE A 22 -5.28 3.21 -8.34
C ILE A 22 -6.22 4.33 -8.79
N LYS A 23 -7.53 4.04 -8.85
CA LYS A 23 -8.55 5.03 -9.24
C LYS A 23 -8.54 6.23 -8.30
N GLU A 24 -8.61 6.00 -6.99
CA GLU A 24 -8.71 7.07 -5.99
C GLU A 24 -7.45 7.92 -5.89
N ILE A 25 -6.26 7.32 -6.03
CA ILE A 25 -5.00 8.08 -6.11
C ILE A 25 -5.00 8.96 -7.37
N THR A 26 -5.41 8.43 -8.52
CA THR A 26 -5.49 9.18 -9.78
C THR A 26 -6.43 10.38 -9.66
N GLU A 27 -7.64 10.15 -9.14
CA GLU A 27 -8.64 11.21 -8.88
C GLU A 27 -8.12 12.26 -7.88
N THR A 28 -7.32 11.85 -6.90
CA THR A 28 -6.69 12.77 -5.95
C THR A 28 -5.66 13.68 -6.63
N MET A 29 -4.83 13.12 -7.51
CA MET A 29 -3.83 13.89 -8.26
C MET A 29 -4.49 14.90 -9.22
N GLU A 30 -5.59 14.52 -9.85
CA GLU A 30 -6.40 15.41 -10.67
C GLU A 30 -7.05 16.51 -9.84
N ARG A 31 -7.78 16.16 -8.78
CA ARG A 31 -8.58 17.10 -7.99
C ARG A 31 -7.74 18.09 -7.19
N VAL A 32 -6.65 17.65 -6.57
CA VAL A 32 -5.85 18.46 -5.63
C VAL A 32 -4.72 19.18 -6.34
N LEU A 33 -4.06 18.51 -7.29
CA LEU A 33 -2.84 19.02 -7.94
C LEU A 33 -3.05 19.38 -9.41
N HIS A 34 -4.29 19.28 -9.91
CA HIS A 34 -4.68 19.60 -11.29
C HIS A 34 -3.80 18.89 -12.33
N LYS A 35 -3.47 17.63 -12.08
CA LYS A 35 -2.67 16.79 -12.99
C LYS A 35 -3.57 16.04 -13.95
N ASP A 36 -3.10 15.90 -15.19
CA ASP A 36 -3.75 15.08 -16.19
C ASP A 36 -3.76 13.59 -15.75
N PRO A 37 -4.93 12.96 -15.59
CA PRO A 37 -5.03 11.56 -15.21
C PRO A 37 -4.39 10.62 -16.24
N LEU A 38 -4.38 10.98 -17.53
CA LEU A 38 -3.77 10.16 -18.60
C LEU A 38 -2.24 10.08 -18.48
N LEU A 39 -1.63 11.00 -17.74
CA LEU A 39 -0.19 11.07 -17.51
C LEU A 39 0.20 10.63 -16.09
N THR A 40 -0.74 10.07 -15.33
CA THR A 40 -0.54 9.65 -13.94
C THR A 40 -0.28 8.15 -13.89
N HIS A 41 0.91 7.78 -13.41
CA HIS A 41 1.38 6.39 -13.38
C HIS A 41 1.47 5.92 -11.93
N ILE A 42 0.92 4.72 -11.66
CA ILE A 42 0.85 4.15 -10.32
C ILE A 42 1.34 2.70 -10.37
N VAL A 43 2.21 2.34 -9.43
CA VAL A 43 2.67 0.97 -9.22
C VAL A 43 2.34 0.56 -7.78
N ILE A 44 1.72 -0.61 -7.63
CA ILE A 44 1.48 -1.23 -6.31
C ILE A 44 2.40 -2.45 -6.17
N GLU A 45 3.23 -2.45 -5.13
CA GLU A 45 4.11 -3.55 -4.73
C GLU A 45 3.59 -4.16 -3.42
N GLU A 46 3.37 -5.49 -3.43
CA GLU A 46 3.09 -6.27 -2.23
C GLU A 46 4.36 -6.90 -1.68
N VAL A 47 4.77 -6.40 -0.52
CA VAL A 47 5.98 -6.82 0.19
C VAL A 47 5.60 -7.87 1.22
N ASP A 48 6.36 -8.95 1.27
CA ASP A 48 6.20 -9.98 2.29
C ASP A 48 6.36 -9.39 3.71
N THR A 49 5.59 -9.89 4.68
CA THR A 49 5.60 -9.36 6.05
C THR A 49 6.93 -9.58 6.78
N ASP A 50 7.73 -10.57 6.37
CA ASP A 50 9.10 -10.77 6.86
C ASP A 50 10.09 -9.76 6.27
N ASN A 51 9.74 -9.17 5.13
CA ASN A 51 10.53 -8.12 4.47
C ASN A 51 10.06 -6.70 4.84
N TRP A 52 9.10 -6.58 5.76
CA TRP A 52 8.58 -5.29 6.23
C TRP A 52 8.87 -5.11 7.72
N GLY A 53 9.76 -4.17 8.06
CA GLY A 53 10.19 -3.91 9.43
C GLY A 53 9.50 -2.73 10.10
N TYR A 54 9.19 -2.86 11.39
CA TYR A 54 8.73 -1.78 12.26
C TYR A 54 9.32 -1.94 13.67
N SER A 55 9.83 -0.85 14.26
CA SER A 55 10.44 -0.86 15.60
C SER A 55 11.54 -1.92 15.82
N GLY A 56 12.28 -2.27 14.77
CA GLY A 56 13.37 -3.26 14.84
C GLY A 56 12.95 -4.72 14.71
N ILE A 57 11.66 -5.02 14.47
CA ILE A 57 11.15 -6.37 14.24
C ILE A 57 10.40 -6.46 12.91
N THR A 58 10.24 -7.68 12.37
CA THR A 58 9.41 -7.90 11.17
C THR A 58 7.93 -7.72 11.51
N THR A 59 7.11 -7.44 10.49
CA THR A 59 5.66 -7.33 10.66
C THR A 59 5.06 -8.65 11.11
N THR A 60 5.60 -9.77 10.64
CA THR A 60 5.24 -11.12 11.11
C THR A 60 5.44 -11.24 12.62
N GLU A 61 6.63 -10.87 13.11
CA GLU A 61 6.95 -10.94 14.54
C GLU A 61 6.08 -9.98 15.37
N TYR A 62 5.88 -8.76 14.88
CA TYR A 62 5.00 -7.79 15.53
C TYR A 62 3.57 -8.32 15.71
N ARG A 63 3.02 -8.97 14.67
CA ARG A 63 1.67 -9.54 14.72
C ARG A 63 1.57 -10.74 15.66
N ARG A 64 2.61 -11.58 15.71
CA ARG A 64 2.71 -12.70 16.66
C ARG A 64 2.63 -12.17 18.10
N GLN A 65 3.46 -11.19 18.44
CA GLN A 65 3.47 -10.56 19.78
C GLN A 65 2.11 -9.93 20.13
N LEU A 66 1.47 -9.23 19.17
CA LEU A 66 0.13 -8.67 19.38
C LEU A 66 -0.92 -9.75 19.69
N SER A 67 -0.88 -10.91 19.03
CA SER A 67 -1.82 -12.00 19.28
C SER A 67 -1.63 -12.64 20.65
N GLU A 68 -0.38 -12.77 21.09
CA GLU A 68 -0.02 -13.34 22.41
C GLU A 68 -0.35 -12.38 23.55
N SER A 69 -0.17 -11.07 23.37
CA SER A 69 -0.54 -10.06 24.37
C SER A 69 -2.05 -9.91 24.60
N LYS A 70 -2.87 -10.40 23.67
CA LYS A 70 -4.34 -10.36 23.73
C LYS A 70 -4.96 -11.64 24.30
N SER A 71 -4.14 -12.66 24.57
CA SER A 71 -4.53 -13.93 25.19
C SER A 71 -4.17 -13.92 26.67
#